data_AF-A0A7S0BS57-F1
#
_entry.id   AF-A0A7S0BS57-F1
#
_cell.length_a   1.000
_cell.length_b   1.000
_cell.length_c   1.000
_cell.angle_alpha   90.00
_cell.angle_beta   90.00
_cell.angle_gamma   90.00
#
_symmetry.space_group_name_H-M   'P 1'
#
loop_
_entity.id
_entity.type
_entity.pdbx_description
1 polymer ?
#
loop_
_entity_poly.entity_id
_entity_poly.type
_entity_poly.pdbx_seq_one_letter_code
_entity_poly.pdbx_strand_id
1 'polypeptide(L)'
;AKTNQLKIRLFSNVGCALYYNPALTLRVFSELGCVQQVFVTWIGNLSMFPRIHDKKTSVVGLSSILTLPAETLPAEVQAGFVEIITSILKLLELIAQQRNEREQEHRRNALELLRESEASRNVEFQDNEDAEDELTSGYRHDYDDSDDFFETEDEGDFDSPLDEVDEVLYFVQSFREVTEVNMRSVMERLDQEQMISLQTFIRTVDEAHRDHQNYHAQQQQAQ
;
A
#
# COMPACT_ATOMS: atom_id res chain seq x y z
N ALA A 1 -20.68 -5.25 8.37
CA ALA A 1 -19.56 -5.95 7.69
C ALA A 1 -19.70 -5.90 6.16
N LYS A 2 -20.74 -6.50 5.55
CA LYS A 2 -20.91 -6.60 4.08
C LYS A 2 -20.90 -5.26 3.31
N THR A 3 -21.48 -4.21 3.85
CA THR A 3 -21.51 -2.89 3.19
C THR A 3 -20.14 -2.21 3.14
N ASN A 4 -19.26 -2.48 4.10
CA ASN A 4 -17.95 -1.83 4.16
C ASN A 4 -16.96 -2.48 3.19
N GLN A 5 -16.96 -3.82 3.09
CA GLN A 5 -16.15 -4.52 2.11
C GLN A 5 -16.52 -4.11 0.67
N LEU A 6 -17.83 -4.02 0.37
CA LEU A 6 -18.28 -3.55 -0.94
C LEU A 6 -17.80 -2.11 -1.24
N LYS A 7 -17.91 -1.20 -0.27
CA LYS A 7 -17.41 0.18 -0.42
C LYS A 7 -15.91 0.21 -0.71
N ILE A 8 -15.11 -0.56 0.03
CA ILE A 8 -13.66 -0.64 -0.17
C ILE A 8 -13.36 -1.13 -1.59
N ARG A 9 -13.99 -2.22 -2.04
CA ARG A 9 -13.80 -2.73 -3.41
C ARG A 9 -14.20 -1.72 -4.48
N LEU A 10 -15.27 -0.97 -4.28
CA LEU A 10 -15.67 0.11 -5.20
C LEU A 10 -14.61 1.22 -5.25
N PHE A 11 -14.06 1.63 -4.11
CA PHE A 11 -12.99 2.62 -4.07
C PHE A 11 -11.69 2.12 -4.69
N SER A 12 -11.31 0.85 -4.48
CA SER A 12 -10.16 0.25 -5.15
C SER A 12 -10.36 0.27 -6.68
N ASN A 13 -11.55 -0.06 -7.19
CA ASN A 13 -11.85 0.03 -8.61
C ASN A 13 -11.77 1.46 -9.16
N VAL A 14 -12.23 2.46 -8.39
CA VAL A 14 -12.07 3.88 -8.75
C VAL A 14 -10.59 4.26 -8.80
N GLY A 15 -9.79 3.80 -7.84
CA GLY A 15 -8.34 3.98 -7.84
C GLY A 15 -7.67 3.40 -9.09
N CYS A 16 -8.04 2.18 -9.49
CA CYS A 16 -7.57 1.57 -10.73
C CYS A 16 -7.97 2.39 -11.97
N ALA A 17 -9.23 2.83 -12.06
CA ALA A 17 -9.70 3.63 -13.20
C ALA A 17 -8.93 4.96 -13.32
N LEU A 18 -8.66 5.62 -12.19
CA LEU A 18 -7.84 6.83 -12.14
C LEU A 18 -6.38 6.56 -12.53
N TYR A 19 -5.82 5.42 -12.13
CA TYR A 19 -4.47 5.03 -12.52
C TYR A 19 -4.32 4.90 -14.04
N TYR A 20 -5.26 4.23 -14.71
CA TYR A 20 -5.19 4.02 -16.15
C TYR A 20 -5.49 5.27 -16.96
N ASN A 21 -6.52 6.04 -16.57
CA ASN A 21 -6.85 7.29 -17.25
C ASN A 21 -7.59 8.25 -16.32
N PRO A 22 -6.86 9.14 -15.62
CA PRO A 22 -7.47 10.04 -14.66
C PRO A 22 -8.36 11.08 -15.35
N ALA A 23 -8.00 11.54 -16.56
CA ALA A 23 -8.77 12.53 -17.30
C ALA A 23 -10.16 12.00 -17.72
N LEU A 24 -10.21 10.79 -18.29
CA LEU A 24 -11.47 10.14 -18.68
C LEU A 24 -12.33 9.84 -17.46
N THR A 25 -11.74 9.31 -16.40
CA THR A 25 -12.47 8.95 -15.17
C THR A 25 -13.10 10.17 -14.52
N LEU A 26 -12.34 11.27 -14.38
CA LEU A 26 -12.87 12.53 -13.85
C LEU A 26 -13.96 13.12 -14.74
N ARG A 27 -13.82 13.04 -16.07
CA ARG A 27 -14.87 13.48 -17.00
C ARG A 27 -16.17 12.72 -16.79
N VAL A 28 -16.12 11.39 -16.65
CA VAL A 28 -17.32 10.57 -16.38
C VAL A 28 -17.95 10.97 -15.04
N PHE A 29 -17.16 11.19 -13.99
CA PHE A 29 -17.70 11.66 -12.71
C PHE A 29 -18.33 13.05 -12.80
N SER A 30 -17.76 13.96 -13.60
CA SER A 30 -18.33 15.28 -13.87
C SER A 30 -19.64 15.19 -14.64
N GLU A 31 -19.74 14.34 -15.65
CA GLU A 31 -20.97 14.10 -16.42
C GLU A 31 -22.08 13.52 -15.53
N LEU A 32 -21.72 12.71 -14.53
CA LEU A 32 -22.64 12.14 -13.54
C LEU A 32 -22.93 13.09 -12.36
N GLY A 33 -22.22 14.22 -12.25
CA GLY A 33 -22.37 15.18 -11.15
C GLY A 33 -21.98 14.62 -9.77
N CYS A 34 -21.13 13.59 -9.71
CA CYS A 34 -20.83 12.88 -8.46
C CYS A 34 -19.39 13.07 -7.94
N VAL A 35 -18.58 13.91 -8.59
CA VAL A 35 -17.16 14.14 -8.26
C VAL A 35 -16.95 14.38 -6.75
N GLN A 36 -17.58 15.42 -6.20
CA GLN A 36 -17.40 15.77 -4.78
C GLN A 36 -17.81 14.62 -3.85
N GLN A 37 -18.94 13.98 -4.12
CA GLN A 37 -19.46 12.91 -3.27
C GLN A 37 -18.51 11.70 -3.26
N VAL A 38 -17.96 11.34 -4.42
CA VAL A 38 -17.01 10.24 -4.55
C VAL A 38 -15.75 10.55 -3.73
N PHE A 39 -15.11 11.71 -3.93
CA PHE A 39 -13.87 12.05 -3.21
C PHE A 39 -14.07 12.20 -1.71
N VAL A 40 -15.12 12.91 -1.27
CA VAL A 40 -15.41 13.08 0.16
C VAL A 40 -15.67 11.73 0.84
N THR A 41 -16.46 10.87 0.20
CA THR A 41 -16.76 9.54 0.77
C THR A 41 -15.51 8.67 0.74
N TRP A 42 -14.74 8.68 -0.34
CA TRP A 42 -13.53 7.87 -0.46
C TRP A 42 -12.48 8.27 0.58
N ILE A 43 -12.11 9.55 0.63
CA ILE A 43 -11.12 10.11 1.57
C ILE A 43 -11.54 9.85 3.02
N GLY A 44 -12.83 10.05 3.34
CA GLY A 44 -13.38 9.80 4.67
C GLY A 44 -13.35 8.32 5.10
N ASN A 45 -13.15 7.37 4.19
CA ASN A 45 -13.14 5.93 4.48
C ASN A 45 -11.75 5.28 4.31
N LEU A 46 -10.69 6.04 4.04
CA LEU A 46 -9.34 5.49 3.80
C LEU A 46 -8.77 4.69 4.98
N SER A 47 -9.07 5.09 6.23
CA SER A 47 -8.61 4.39 7.43
C SER A 47 -9.28 3.03 7.64
N MET A 48 -10.37 2.73 6.93
CA MET A 48 -11.08 1.46 7.07
C MET A 48 -10.46 0.33 6.23
N PHE A 49 -9.42 0.62 5.44
CA PHE A 49 -8.88 -0.34 4.48
C PHE A 49 -8.00 -1.35 5.22
N PRO A 50 -8.37 -2.65 5.24
CA PRO A 50 -7.62 -3.64 6.02
C PRO A 50 -6.33 -4.05 5.30
N ARG A 51 -6.37 -4.15 3.97
CA ARG A 51 -5.26 -4.65 3.16
C ARG A 51 -4.30 -3.52 2.76
N ILE A 52 -3.02 -3.87 2.59
CA ILE A 52 -2.02 -2.93 2.05
C ILE A 52 -2.32 -2.63 0.58
N HIS A 53 -2.73 -3.64 -0.19
CA HIS A 53 -3.09 -3.49 -1.61
C HIS A 53 -4.16 -2.40 -1.86
N ASP A 54 -5.24 -2.37 -1.08
CA ASP A 54 -6.30 -1.36 -1.24
C ASP A 54 -5.80 0.06 -0.93
N LYS A 55 -4.91 0.20 0.07
CA LYS A 55 -4.25 1.47 0.38
C LYS A 55 -3.33 1.89 -0.76
N LYS A 56 -2.52 0.97 -1.27
CA LYS A 56 -1.59 1.15 -2.39
C LYS A 56 -2.32 1.64 -3.65
N THR A 57 -3.39 0.94 -4.02
CA THR A 57 -4.25 1.30 -5.16
C THR A 57 -4.80 2.71 -5.02
N SER A 58 -5.15 3.11 -3.80
CA SER A 58 -5.67 4.46 -3.54
C SER A 58 -4.58 5.53 -3.61
N VAL A 59 -3.38 5.25 -3.09
CA VAL A 59 -2.22 6.14 -3.25
C VAL A 59 -1.95 6.39 -4.72
N VAL A 60 -1.85 5.31 -5.51
CA VAL A 60 -1.55 5.39 -6.93
C VAL A 60 -2.66 6.14 -7.68
N GLY A 61 -3.92 5.75 -7.49
CA GLY A 61 -5.06 6.41 -8.17
C GLY A 61 -5.23 7.90 -7.82
N LEU A 62 -5.05 8.28 -6.55
CA LEU A 62 -5.07 9.69 -6.14
C LEU A 62 -3.86 10.46 -6.68
N SER A 63 -2.68 9.83 -6.73
CA SER A 63 -1.47 10.44 -7.28
C SER A 63 -1.59 10.68 -8.78
N SER A 64 -2.29 9.81 -9.51
CA SER A 64 -2.55 9.99 -10.94
C SER A 64 -3.39 11.25 -11.25
N ILE A 65 -4.15 11.78 -10.29
CA ILE A 65 -4.84 13.06 -10.47
C ILE A 65 -3.83 14.22 -10.50
N LEU A 66 -2.72 14.11 -9.78
CA LEU A 66 -1.69 15.14 -9.70
C LEU A 66 -0.97 15.33 -11.05
N THR A 67 -0.90 14.30 -11.88
CA THR A 67 -0.25 14.38 -13.21
C THR A 67 -1.04 15.23 -14.22
N LEU A 68 -2.30 15.54 -13.93
CA LEU A 68 -3.15 16.34 -14.81
C LEU A 68 -2.90 17.85 -14.67
N PRO A 69 -3.02 18.62 -15.78
CA PRO A 69 -2.97 20.07 -15.70
C PRO A 69 -4.09 20.63 -14.83
N ALA A 70 -3.78 21.61 -13.97
CA ALA A 70 -4.72 22.20 -13.03
C ALA A 70 -6.00 22.75 -13.70
N GLU A 71 -5.89 23.23 -14.94
CA GLU A 71 -6.98 23.77 -15.76
C GLU A 71 -7.98 22.70 -16.22
N THR A 72 -7.55 21.44 -16.31
CA THR A 72 -8.38 20.31 -16.76
C THR A 72 -9.14 19.63 -15.62
N LEU A 73 -8.80 19.96 -14.37
CA LEU A 73 -9.42 19.36 -13.19
C LEU A 73 -10.81 19.96 -12.94
N PRO A 74 -11.81 19.16 -12.54
CA PRO A 74 -13.10 19.67 -12.06
C PRO A 74 -12.92 20.61 -10.86
N ALA A 75 -13.80 21.61 -10.73
CA ALA A 75 -13.71 22.63 -9.68
C ALA A 75 -13.69 22.02 -8.26
N GLU A 76 -14.41 20.92 -8.07
CA GLU A 76 -14.48 20.16 -6.83
C GLU A 76 -13.14 19.54 -6.45
N VAL A 77 -12.40 19.02 -7.45
CA VAL A 77 -11.06 18.45 -7.27
C VAL A 77 -10.04 19.56 -7.03
N GLN A 78 -10.17 20.69 -7.72
CA GLN A 78 -9.30 21.85 -7.49
C GLN A 78 -9.45 22.39 -6.06
N ALA A 79 -10.67 22.46 -5.54
CA ALA A 79 -10.93 22.88 -4.17
C ALA A 79 -10.42 21.86 -3.13
N GLY A 80 -10.50 20.56 -3.44
CA GLY A 80 -10.03 19.46 -2.59
C GLY A 80 -8.55 19.08 -2.77
N PHE A 81 -7.77 19.86 -3.52
CA PHE A 81 -6.42 19.45 -3.95
C PHE A 81 -5.45 19.18 -2.78
N VAL A 82 -5.46 20.05 -1.76
CA VAL A 82 -4.62 19.88 -0.56
C VAL A 82 -5.05 18.66 0.25
N GLU A 83 -6.36 18.41 0.34
CA GLU A 83 -6.93 17.26 1.05
C GLU A 83 -6.52 15.96 0.37
N ILE A 84 -6.48 15.93 -0.97
CA ILE A 84 -5.99 14.78 -1.76
C ILE A 84 -4.53 14.48 -1.40
N ILE A 85 -3.64 15.49 -1.44
CA ILE A 85 -2.22 15.30 -1.11
C ILE A 85 -2.07 14.81 0.34
N THR A 86 -2.78 15.41 1.28
CA THR A 86 -2.74 15.04 2.69
C THR A 86 -3.22 13.61 2.90
N SER A 87 -4.26 13.21 2.17
CA SER A 87 -4.79 11.84 2.19
C SER A 87 -3.80 10.82 1.64
N ILE A 88 -3.07 11.17 0.57
CA ILE A 88 -2.01 10.33 0.03
C ILE A 88 -0.89 10.13 1.06
N LEU A 89 -0.40 11.21 1.68
CA LEU A 89 0.64 11.12 2.71
C LEU A 89 0.20 10.24 3.90
N LYS A 90 -1.04 10.41 4.35
CA LYS A 90 -1.61 9.58 5.42
C LYS A 90 -1.68 8.10 5.02
N LEU A 91 -2.05 7.80 3.77
CA LEU A 91 -2.05 6.42 3.27
C LEU A 91 -0.65 5.83 3.22
N LEU A 92 0.36 6.60 2.77
CA LEU A 92 1.75 6.17 2.76
C LEU A 92 2.25 5.85 4.18
N GLU A 93 1.91 6.69 5.16
CA GLU A 93 2.23 6.45 6.56
C GLU A 93 1.58 5.16 7.08
N LEU A 94 0.27 4.96 6.81
CA LEU A 94 -0.45 3.75 7.20
C LEU A 94 0.14 2.48 6.56
N ILE A 95 0.58 2.56 5.30
CA ILE A 95 1.26 1.45 4.62
C ILE A 95 2.59 1.13 5.32
N ALA A 96 3.40 2.15 5.62
CA ALA A 96 4.68 1.97 6.29
C ALA A 96 4.51 1.36 7.70
N GLN A 97 3.55 1.85 8.48
CA GLN A 97 3.22 1.30 9.79
C GLN A 97 2.82 -0.18 9.68
N GLN A 98 1.90 -0.52 8.77
CA GLN A 98 1.43 -1.90 8.61
C GLN A 98 2.54 -2.84 8.11
N ARG A 99 3.46 -2.38 7.26
CA ARG A 99 4.64 -3.18 6.86
C ARG A 99 5.56 -3.45 8.04
N ASN A 100 5.87 -2.43 8.84
CA ASN A 100 6.72 -2.58 10.03
C ASN A 100 6.08 -3.50 11.08
N GLU A 101 4.77 -3.39 11.33
CA GLU A 101 4.05 -4.29 12.23
C GLU A 101 4.15 -5.75 11.80
N ARG A 102 3.92 -6.04 10.51
CA ARG A 102 4.08 -7.39 9.94
C ARG A 102 5.51 -7.89 10.08
N GLU A 103 6.51 -7.06 9.80
CA GLU A 103 7.92 -7.45 9.95
C GLU A 103 8.27 -7.77 11.42
N GLN A 104 7.79 -6.96 12.36
CA GLN A 104 7.99 -7.19 13.79
C GLN A 104 7.31 -8.47 14.26
N GLU A 105 6.09 -8.74 13.79
CA GLU A 105 5.36 -9.97 14.08
C GLU A 105 6.11 -11.19 13.54
N HIS A 106 6.55 -11.17 12.28
CA HIS A 106 7.36 -12.24 11.68
C HIS A 106 8.65 -12.47 12.47
N ARG A 107 9.34 -11.40 12.88
CA ARG A 107 10.56 -11.48 13.70
C ARG A 107 10.29 -12.10 15.07
N ARG A 108 9.16 -11.73 15.69
CA ARG A 108 8.75 -12.25 17.00
C ARG A 108 8.39 -13.73 16.91
N ASN A 109 7.65 -14.14 15.88
CA ASN A 109 7.28 -15.54 15.64
C ASN A 109 8.52 -16.38 15.31
N ALA A 110 9.46 -15.85 14.52
CA ALA A 110 10.73 -16.54 14.25
C ALA A 110 11.56 -16.76 15.54
N LEU A 111 11.60 -15.76 16.43
CA LEU A 111 12.29 -15.89 17.72
C LEU A 111 11.60 -16.91 18.65
N GLU A 112 10.27 -16.98 18.62
CA GLU A 112 9.47 -17.94 19.39
C GLU A 112 9.76 -19.38 18.94
N LEU A 113 9.74 -19.63 17.62
CA LEU A 113 10.12 -20.93 17.04
C LEU A 113 11.56 -21.34 17.39
N LEU A 114 12.51 -20.39 17.40
CA LEU A 114 13.89 -20.66 17.81
C LEU A 114 13.97 -21.08 19.28
N ARG A 115 13.26 -20.39 20.17
CA ARG A 115 13.20 -20.71 21.61
C ARG A 115 12.54 -22.05 21.88
N GLU A 116 11.47 -22.38 21.17
CA GLU A 116 10.84 -23.70 21.26
C GLU A 116 11.81 -24.80 20.80
N SER A 117 12.53 -24.60 19.69
CA SER A 117 13.54 -25.59 19.24
C SER A 117 14.73 -25.74 20.20
N GLU A 118 15.14 -24.66 20.87
CA GLU A 118 16.20 -24.69 21.89
C GLU A 118 15.73 -25.37 23.19
N ALA A 119 14.47 -25.16 23.58
CA ALA A 119 13.86 -25.85 24.72
C ALA A 119 13.69 -27.36 24.45
N SER A 120 13.32 -27.75 23.22
CA SER A 120 13.26 -29.16 22.81
C SER A 120 14.64 -29.82 22.70
N ARG A 121 15.71 -29.05 22.42
CA ARG A 121 17.10 -29.56 22.40
C ARG A 121 17.70 -29.79 23.79
N ASN A 122 17.03 -29.32 24.84
CA ASN A 122 17.47 -29.48 26.23
C ASN A 122 16.80 -30.66 26.96
N VAL A 123 16.05 -31.50 26.22
CA VAL A 123 15.61 -32.81 26.70
C VAL A 123 16.75 -33.79 26.43
N GLU A 124 17.53 -34.08 27.47
CA GLU A 124 18.60 -35.07 27.44
C GLU A 124 18.11 -36.39 26.82
N PHE A 125 18.94 -36.92 25.93
CA PHE A 125 18.92 -38.29 25.45
C PHE A 125 18.84 -39.27 26.63
N GLN A 126 17.64 -39.75 26.95
CA GLN A 126 17.51 -41.03 27.63
C GLN A 126 17.53 -42.13 26.58
N ASP A 127 18.72 -42.71 26.50
CA ASP A 127 19.09 -43.91 25.76
C ASP A 127 18.02 -45.00 25.93
N ASN A 128 17.31 -45.30 24.85
CA ASN A 128 16.54 -46.53 24.74
C ASN A 128 16.62 -47.02 23.29
N GLU A 129 17.61 -47.87 23.05
CA GLU A 129 17.73 -48.71 21.87
C GLU A 129 16.49 -49.63 21.78
N ASP A 130 15.48 -49.27 20.99
CA ASP A 130 14.83 -50.19 20.04
C ASP A 130 13.69 -49.49 19.26
N ALA A 131 13.43 -50.02 18.06
CA ALA A 131 12.33 -49.75 17.14
C ALA A 131 12.54 -48.66 16.06
N GLU A 132 12.99 -49.16 14.92
CA GLU A 132 12.62 -48.74 13.56
C GLU A 132 11.11 -48.47 13.44
N ASP A 133 10.70 -47.25 13.05
CA ASP A 133 9.85 -46.98 11.88
C ASP A 133 9.33 -45.52 11.85
N GLU A 134 9.44 -44.92 10.67
CA GLU A 134 8.46 -44.01 10.05
C GLU A 134 7.97 -42.76 10.81
N LEU A 135 8.62 -41.60 10.58
CA LEU A 135 8.01 -40.28 10.80
C LEU A 135 8.18 -39.39 9.56
N THR A 136 7.40 -39.74 8.54
CA THR A 136 7.05 -38.87 7.42
C THR A 136 5.86 -38.00 7.82
N SER A 137 5.98 -36.67 7.64
CA SER A 137 4.87 -35.71 7.56
C SER A 137 3.97 -35.54 8.80
N GLY A 138 4.36 -34.63 9.69
CA GLY A 138 3.53 -34.09 10.76
C GLY A 138 2.85 -32.76 10.40
N TYR A 139 2.39 -32.57 9.15
CA TYR A 139 1.39 -31.54 8.84
C TYR A 139 0.01 -32.19 8.94
N ARG A 140 -0.61 -32.09 10.12
CA ARG A 140 -2.06 -32.32 10.27
C ARG A 140 -2.69 -31.02 10.74
N HIS A 141 -3.04 -30.22 9.73
CA HIS A 141 -3.99 -29.12 9.85
C HIS A 141 -5.37 -29.75 10.06
N ASP A 142 -5.89 -29.66 11.28
CA ASP A 142 -7.30 -29.92 11.53
C ASP A 142 -8.10 -28.81 10.85
N TYR A 143 -8.88 -29.18 9.84
CA TYR A 143 -9.99 -28.39 9.32
C TYR A 143 -11.25 -29.14 9.69
N ASP A 144 -12.06 -28.58 10.61
CA ASP A 144 -13.52 -28.66 10.53
C ASP A 144 -14.14 -27.66 11.53
N ASP A 145 -14.61 -26.50 11.06
CA ASP A 145 -16.04 -26.23 11.08
C ASP A 145 -16.37 -25.06 10.13
N SER A 146 -17.38 -25.33 9.32
CA SER A 146 -17.89 -24.59 8.16
C SER A 146 -18.45 -23.20 8.50
N ASP A 147 -17.93 -22.15 7.83
CA ASP A 147 -18.77 -21.08 7.22
C ASP A 147 -18.00 -20.04 6.36
N ASP A 148 -16.93 -20.44 5.68
CA ASP A 148 -16.06 -19.52 4.93
C ASP A 148 -16.12 -19.68 3.40
N PHE A 149 -17.34 -19.84 2.89
CA PHE A 149 -17.63 -19.76 1.44
C PHE A 149 -17.35 -18.37 0.82
N PHE A 150 -16.83 -17.40 1.61
CA PHE A 150 -16.28 -16.14 1.12
C PHE A 150 -14.78 -15.95 1.42
N GLU A 151 -14.12 -16.86 2.15
CA GLU A 151 -12.65 -16.85 2.30
C GLU A 151 -11.96 -17.80 1.30
N THR A 152 -12.71 -18.42 0.39
CA THR A 152 -12.20 -19.24 -0.72
C THR A 152 -12.36 -18.57 -2.10
N GLU A 153 -12.28 -17.24 -2.15
CA GLU A 153 -11.47 -16.63 -3.21
C GLU A 153 -10.04 -16.69 -2.67
N ASP A 154 -9.35 -17.84 -2.71
CA ASP A 154 -8.37 -18.09 -3.78
C ASP A 154 -8.20 -16.89 -4.74
N GLU A 155 -7.71 -15.77 -4.19
CA GLU A 155 -6.99 -14.72 -4.93
C GLU A 155 -5.67 -15.34 -5.43
N GLY A 156 -5.77 -16.40 -6.23
CA GLY A 156 -4.63 -16.97 -6.94
C GLY A 156 -4.13 -15.94 -7.95
N ASP A 157 -2.91 -15.45 -7.73
CA ASP A 157 -1.98 -14.87 -8.72
C ASP A 157 -2.61 -14.07 -9.85
N PHE A 158 -3.56 -13.17 -9.57
CA PHE A 158 -3.79 -12.08 -10.49
C PHE A 158 -2.77 -10.99 -10.18
N ASP A 159 -1.57 -11.15 -10.72
CA ASP A 159 -0.56 -10.09 -10.76
C ASP A 159 -1.16 -8.90 -11.52
N SER A 160 -1.67 -7.93 -10.76
CA SER A 160 -2.09 -6.68 -11.33
C SER A 160 -0.83 -5.91 -11.73
N PRO A 161 -0.81 -5.19 -12.86
CA PRO A 161 0.27 -4.25 -13.16
C PRO A 161 0.52 -3.24 -12.02
N LEU A 162 -0.48 -3.01 -11.15
CA LEU A 162 -0.35 -2.19 -9.94
C LEU A 162 0.49 -2.83 -8.83
N ASP A 163 0.69 -4.14 -8.82
CA ASP A 163 1.46 -4.84 -7.79
C ASP A 163 2.96 -4.54 -7.90
N GLU A 164 3.44 -4.30 -9.11
CA GLU A 164 4.84 -3.91 -9.37
C GLU A 164 5.13 -2.42 -9.09
N VAL A 165 4.10 -1.57 -9.07
CA VAL A 165 4.29 -0.11 -8.90
C VAL A 165 4.74 0.20 -7.48
N ASP A 166 5.84 0.93 -7.29
CA ASP A 166 6.19 1.48 -5.97
C ASP A 166 5.32 2.72 -5.69
N GLU A 167 4.44 2.63 -4.68
CA GLU A 167 3.49 3.70 -4.37
C GLU A 167 4.14 4.99 -3.88
N VAL A 168 5.29 4.90 -3.20
CA VAL A 168 6.03 6.06 -2.72
C VAL A 168 6.68 6.76 -3.91
N LEU A 169 7.36 5.99 -4.76
CA LEU A 169 8.03 6.53 -5.93
C LEU A 169 7.04 7.13 -6.92
N TYR A 170 5.90 6.46 -7.15
CA TYR A 170 4.84 6.96 -8.03
C TYR A 170 4.30 8.30 -7.53
N PHE A 171 4.00 8.43 -6.23
CA PHE A 171 3.58 9.70 -5.66
C PHE A 171 4.64 10.81 -5.85
N VAL A 172 5.92 10.51 -5.58
CA VAL A 172 7.01 11.49 -5.73
C VAL A 172 7.12 11.96 -7.18
N GLN A 173 7.02 11.05 -8.15
CA GLN A 173 7.04 11.38 -9.57
C GLN A 173 5.83 12.26 -9.96
N SER A 174 4.62 11.84 -9.61
CA SER A 174 3.40 12.60 -9.91
C SER A 174 3.40 13.99 -9.27
N PHE A 175 3.93 14.12 -8.05
CA PHE A 175 4.04 15.41 -7.38
C PHE A 175 5.08 16.31 -8.06
N ARG A 176 6.19 15.77 -8.56
CA ARG A 176 7.17 16.56 -9.33
C ARG A 176 6.57 17.09 -10.60
N GLU A 177 5.90 16.25 -11.36
CA GLU A 177 5.23 16.64 -12.61
C GLU A 177 4.25 17.79 -12.37
N VAL A 178 3.43 17.74 -11.31
CA VAL A 178 2.49 18.84 -11.02
C VAL A 178 3.22 20.12 -10.61
N THR A 179 4.33 20.02 -9.88
CA THR A 179 5.12 21.20 -9.49
C THR A 179 5.86 21.81 -10.66
N GLU A 180 6.31 21.02 -11.64
CA GLU A 180 7.02 21.52 -12.82
C GLU A 180 6.05 22.17 -13.81
N VAL A 181 4.90 21.54 -14.04
CA VAL A 181 3.91 22.01 -15.02
C VAL A 181 3.06 23.15 -14.45
N ASN A 182 2.72 23.11 -13.16
CA ASN A 182 1.77 24.02 -12.53
C ASN A 182 2.26 24.61 -11.19
N MET A 183 3.54 24.96 -11.10
CA MET A 183 4.17 25.51 -9.89
C MET A 183 3.35 26.61 -9.22
N ARG A 184 2.80 27.55 -10.00
CA ARG A 184 2.00 28.67 -9.48
C ARG A 184 0.74 28.20 -8.80
N SER A 185 -0.06 27.35 -9.45
CA SER A 185 -1.31 26.84 -8.88
C SER A 185 -1.04 25.96 -7.65
N VAL A 186 0.07 25.23 -7.63
CA VAL A 186 0.48 24.43 -6.47
C VAL A 186 0.90 25.32 -5.30
N MET A 187 1.66 26.39 -5.56
CA MET A 187 2.10 27.38 -4.56
C MET A 187 0.93 28.22 -4.01
N GLU A 188 -0.12 28.46 -4.80
CA GLU A 188 -1.33 29.16 -4.32
C GLU A 188 -2.20 28.27 -3.42
N ARG A 189 -2.08 26.95 -3.55
CA ARG A 189 -2.91 25.97 -2.83
C ARG A 189 -2.23 25.45 -1.57
N LEU A 190 -0.91 25.30 -1.56
CA LEU A 190 -0.12 24.81 -0.43
C LEU A 190 0.56 25.96 0.30
N ASP A 191 0.47 25.97 1.62
CA ASP A 191 1.23 26.91 2.45
C ASP A 191 2.73 26.56 2.46
N GLN A 192 3.58 27.54 2.81
CA GLN A 192 5.03 27.41 2.82
C GLN A 192 5.50 26.25 3.72
N GLU A 193 4.88 26.08 4.89
CA GLU A 193 5.23 24.99 5.81
C GLU A 193 4.95 23.61 5.20
N GLN A 194 3.81 23.46 4.53
CA GLN A 194 3.42 22.20 3.87
C GLN A 194 4.34 21.89 2.69
N MET A 195 4.70 22.91 1.91
CA MET A 195 5.64 22.78 0.81
C MET A 195 7.03 22.34 1.31
N ILE A 196 7.53 22.94 2.40
CA ILE A 196 8.83 22.58 3.00
C ILE A 196 8.79 21.14 3.52
N SER A 197 7.71 20.74 4.19
CA SER A 197 7.53 19.38 4.70
C SER A 197 7.52 18.37 3.56
N LEU A 198 6.75 18.62 2.49
CA LEU A 198 6.70 17.78 1.29
C LEU A 198 8.06 17.68 0.59
N GLN A 199 8.77 18.80 0.43
CA GLN A 199 10.11 18.80 -0.16
C GLN A 199 11.12 18.01 0.70
N THR A 200 11.01 18.12 2.02
CA THR A 200 11.85 17.34 2.94
C THR A 200 11.55 15.85 2.82
N PHE A 201 10.27 15.48 2.79
CA PHE A 201 9.84 14.09 2.56
C PHE A 201 10.40 13.54 1.25
N ILE A 202 10.24 14.28 0.14
CA ILE A 202 10.75 13.89 -1.18
C ILE A 202 12.28 13.69 -1.15
N ARG A 203 13.02 14.58 -0.48
CA ARG A 203 14.48 14.44 -0.35
C ARG A 203 14.87 13.18 0.42
N THR A 204 14.20 12.91 1.55
CA THR A 204 14.45 11.70 2.35
C THR A 204 14.17 10.44 1.53
N VAL A 205 13.10 10.42 0.73
CA VAL A 205 12.79 9.29 -0.15
C VAL A 205 13.88 9.11 -1.21
N ASP A 206 14.37 10.18 -1.84
CA ASP A 206 15.46 10.10 -2.82
C ASP A 206 16.77 9.58 -2.23
N GLU A 207 17.08 9.98 -0.99
CA GLU A 207 18.27 9.51 -0.27
C GLU A 207 18.15 8.01 0.02
N ALA A 208 17.02 7.58 0.60
CA ALA A 208 16.76 6.18 0.89
C ALA A 208 16.78 5.30 -0.38
N HIS A 209 16.19 5.78 -1.48
CA HIS A 209 16.19 5.05 -2.74
C HIS A 209 17.61 4.92 -3.34
N ARG A 210 18.42 5.98 -3.28
CA ARG A 210 19.82 5.95 -3.73
C ARG A 210 20.67 5.01 -2.89
N ASP A 211 20.51 5.03 -1.57
CA ASP A 211 21.27 4.17 -0.66
C ASP A 211 20.95 2.68 -0.91
N HIS A 212 19.67 2.36 -1.13
CA HIS A 212 19.26 1.00 -1.47
C HIS A 212 19.86 0.54 -2.81
N GLN A 213 19.84 1.39 -3.85
CA GLN A 213 20.46 1.08 -5.14
C GLN A 213 21.98 0.87 -5.04
N ASN A 214 22.67 1.72 -4.28
CA ASN A 214 24.11 1.61 -4.06
C ASN A 214 24.48 0.33 -3.30
N TYR A 215 23.67 -0.08 -2.32
CA TYR A 215 23.87 -1.32 -1.59
C TYR A 215 23.78 -2.56 -2.50
N HIS A 216 22.76 -2.63 -3.36
CA HIS A 216 22.61 -3.73 -4.32
C HIS A 216 23.73 -3.76 -5.36
N ALA A 217 24.17 -2.59 -5.84
CA ALA A 217 25.30 -2.50 -6.77
C ALA A 217 26.62 -2.99 -6.15
N GLN A 218 26.84 -2.71 -4.85
CA GLN A 218 28.02 -3.20 -4.13
C GLN A 218 27.97 -4.72 -3.87
N GLN A 219 26.80 -5.29 -3.60
CA GLN A 219 26.66 -6.75 -3.44
C GLN A 219 26.91 -7.50 -4.76
N GLN A 220 26.45 -6.96 -5.90
CA GLN A 220 26.67 -7.58 -7.21
C GLN A 220 28.12 -7.50 -7.70
N GLN A 221 28.90 -6.51 -7.23
CA GLN A 221 30.34 -6.41 -7.53
C GLN A 221 31.22 -7.28 -6.61
N ALA A 222 30.67 -7.80 -5.51
CA ALA A 222 31.35 -8.64 -4.54
C ALA A 222 31.17 -10.16 -4.80
N GLN A 223 30.38 -10.53 -5.82
CA GLN A 223 30.19 -11.90 -6.31
C GLN A 223 30.93 -12.11 -7.63
#